data_AF-X6FX89-F1
#
_entry.id   AF-X6FX89-F1
#
_cell.length_a   1.000
_cell.length_b   1.000
_cell.length_c   1.000
_cell.angle_alpha   90.00
_cell.angle_beta   90.00
_cell.angle_gamma   90.00
#
_symmetry.space_group_name_H-M   'P 1'
#
loop_
_entity.id
_entity.type
_entity.pdbx_description
1 polymer ?
#
loop_
_entity_poly.entity_id
_entity_poly.type
_entity_poly.pdbx_seq_one_letter_code
_entity_poly.pdbx_strand_id
1 'polypeptide(L)'
;MLKTPTARGKGKSDAELLADFIVTRKQRRAIPVIGDPDPDVLWRLHMFYTAVGLAIEERSGLVTPPMIEMKAMGASEIAFHGRAVGCSVETIHRFGFETFRKLAEAGTKLVDDATAAIEAYPDVARA
;
A
#
# COMPACT_ATOMS: atom_id res chain seq x y z
N MET A 1 -6.89 -9.55 24.22
CA MET A 1 -7.52 -8.21 24.11
C MET A 1 -6.90 -7.49 22.92
N LEU A 2 -7.51 -7.66 21.74
CA LEU A 2 -7.13 -6.93 20.53
C LEU A 2 -7.67 -5.51 20.66
N LYS A 3 -6.79 -4.52 20.77
CA LYS A 3 -7.19 -3.11 20.72
C LYS A 3 -7.73 -2.82 19.32
N THR A 4 -9.02 -2.55 19.23
CA THR A 4 -9.69 -1.91 18.09
C THR A 4 -8.85 -0.72 17.63
N PRO A 5 -8.65 -0.48 16.30
CA PRO A 5 -7.88 0.67 15.85
C PRO A 5 -8.63 1.93 16.25
N THR A 6 -8.08 2.62 17.23
CA THR A 6 -8.54 3.90 17.73
C THR A 6 -8.60 4.90 16.58
N ALA A 7 -9.62 5.76 16.61
CA ALA A 7 -9.91 6.82 15.66
C ALA A 7 -8.69 7.74 15.42
N ARG A 8 -7.76 7.32 14.56
CA ARG A 8 -6.45 7.97 14.36
C ARG A 8 -6.53 9.28 13.55
N GLY A 9 -7.73 9.69 13.13
CA GLY A 9 -7.96 10.81 12.21
C GLY A 9 -9.16 11.72 12.48
N LYS A 10 -9.80 11.70 13.66
CA LYS A 10 -10.80 12.74 13.98
C LYS A 10 -10.10 14.07 14.26
N GLY A 11 -10.28 15.06 13.39
CA GLY A 11 -9.81 16.44 13.57
C GLY A 11 -8.40 16.73 13.05
N LYS A 12 -7.75 15.78 12.36
CA LYS A 12 -6.49 16.02 11.65
C LYS A 12 -6.76 16.50 10.23
N SER A 13 -5.91 17.39 9.73
CA SER A 13 -5.88 17.77 8.31
C SER A 13 -5.35 16.63 7.44
N ASP A 14 -5.71 16.63 6.15
CA ASP A 14 -5.23 15.62 5.20
C ASP A 14 -3.71 15.55 5.15
N ALA A 15 -3.04 16.69 5.26
CA ALA A 15 -1.58 16.76 5.32
C ALA A 15 -0.99 16.05 6.54
N GLU A 16 -1.63 16.16 7.70
CA GLU A 16 -1.19 15.47 8.92
C GLU A 16 -1.45 13.97 8.86
N LEU A 17 -2.53 13.54 8.21
CA LEU A 17 -2.81 12.12 7.98
C LEU A 17 -1.79 11.50 7.01
N LEU A 18 -1.47 12.22 5.93
CA LEU A 18 -0.53 11.76 4.93
C LEU A 18 0.93 11.90 5.38
N ALA A 19 1.23 12.75 6.37
CA ALA A 19 2.59 12.93 6.89
C ALA A 19 3.20 11.62 7.41
N ASP A 20 2.37 10.69 7.90
CA ASP A 20 2.79 9.36 8.34
C ASP A 20 3.43 8.53 7.20
N PHE A 21 3.12 8.84 5.94
CA PHE A 21 3.72 8.19 4.77
C PHE A 21 5.03 8.82 4.34
N ILE A 22 5.42 9.97 4.92
CA ILE A 22 6.62 10.70 4.53
C ILE A 22 7.79 10.29 5.42
N VAL A 23 8.67 9.48 4.85
CA VAL A 23 9.87 8.96 5.50
C VAL A 23 11.11 9.44 4.74
N THR A 24 11.98 10.19 5.43
CA THR A 24 13.21 10.69 4.83
C THR A 24 14.16 9.54 4.49
N ARG A 25 15.05 9.73 3.50
CA ARG A 25 16.08 8.72 3.16
C ARG A 25 16.92 8.32 4.37
N LYS A 26 17.21 9.26 5.28
CA LYS A 26 18.00 8.99 6.48
C LYS A 26 17.25 8.08 7.45
N GLN A 27 15.97 8.37 7.70
CA GLN A 27 15.11 7.50 8.51
C GLN A 27 14.97 6.11 7.89
N ARG A 28 14.72 6.04 6.57
CA ARG A 28 14.56 4.78 5.85
C ARG A 28 15.79 3.85 6.00
N ARG A 29 17.00 4.42 5.89
CA ARG A 29 18.25 3.65 6.05
C ARG A 29 18.53 3.26 7.50
N ALA A 30 18.04 4.05 8.46
CA ALA A 30 18.20 3.78 9.89
C ALA A 30 17.28 2.67 10.40
N ILE A 31 16.24 2.29 9.64
CA ILE A 31 15.34 1.20 10.03
C ILE A 31 16.08 -0.14 9.87
N PRO A 32 16.32 -0.87 10.98
CA PRO A 32 16.89 -2.20 10.92
C PRO A 32 15.89 -3.17 10.25
N VAL A 33 16.41 -4.08 9.43
CA VAL A 33 15.63 -5.13 8.76
C VAL A 33 15.87 -6.44 9.51
N ILE A 34 15.45 -6.48 10.77
CA ILE A 34 15.66 -7.64 11.66
C ILE A 34 14.36 -7.90 12.39
N GLY A 35 13.85 -9.12 12.28
CA GLY A 35 12.61 -9.54 12.93
C GLY A 35 11.36 -9.12 12.15
N ASP A 36 10.26 -8.99 12.86
CA ASP A 36 8.97 -8.61 12.29
C ASP A 36 8.88 -7.10 12.06
N PRO A 37 8.25 -6.65 10.95
CA PRO A 37 8.06 -5.24 10.67
C PRO A 37 7.15 -4.58 11.71
N ASP A 38 7.42 -3.30 11.98
CA ASP A 38 6.65 -2.50 12.92
C ASP A 38 5.14 -2.49 12.53
N PRO A 39 4.20 -2.72 13.47
CA PRO A 39 2.78 -2.69 13.19
C PRO A 39 2.28 -1.40 12.54
N ASP A 40 2.88 -0.24 12.83
CA ASP A 40 2.50 1.02 12.19
C ASP A 40 2.93 1.06 10.72
N VAL A 41 4.04 0.41 10.37
CA VAL A 41 4.50 0.26 8.99
C VAL A 41 3.57 -0.67 8.21
N LEU A 42 3.15 -1.77 8.83
CA LEU A 42 2.15 -2.68 8.27
C LEU A 42 0.82 -1.97 8.03
N TRP A 43 0.38 -1.15 8.99
CA TRP A 43 -0.84 -0.37 8.86
C TRP A 43 -0.75 0.65 7.72
N ARG A 44 0.37 1.39 7.59
CA ARG A 44 0.58 2.32 6.48
C ARG A 44 0.56 1.61 5.14
N LEU A 45 1.26 0.48 5.03
CA LEU A 45 1.28 -0.34 3.83
C LEU A 45 -0.15 -0.78 3.46
N HIS A 46 -0.90 -1.32 4.43
CA HIS A 46 -2.30 -1.69 4.24
C HIS A 46 -3.13 -0.50 3.73
N MET A 47 -3.08 0.65 4.41
CA MET A 47 -3.84 1.84 4.02
C MET A 47 -3.48 2.37 2.62
N PHE A 48 -2.20 2.36 2.25
CA PHE A 48 -1.76 2.77 0.92
C PHE A 48 -2.37 1.90 -0.17
N TYR A 49 -2.27 0.58 -0.01
CA TYR A 49 -2.81 -0.36 -1.00
C TYR A 49 -4.34 -0.42 -0.98
N THR A 50 -4.99 -0.20 0.16
CA THR A 50 -6.45 0.04 0.19
C THR A 50 -6.85 1.26 -0.61
N ALA A 51 -6.14 2.39 -0.48
CA ALA A 51 -6.43 3.59 -1.25
C ALA A 51 -6.20 3.38 -2.76
N VAL A 52 -5.15 2.66 -3.14
CA VAL A 52 -4.90 2.27 -4.54
C VAL A 52 -6.02 1.38 -5.08
N GLY A 53 -6.45 0.38 -4.30
CA GLY A 53 -7.58 -0.48 -4.65
C GLY A 53 -8.83 0.33 -4.93
N LEU A 54 -9.26 1.16 -3.97
CA LEU A 54 -10.43 2.03 -4.12
C LEU A 54 -10.35 2.96 -5.33
N ALA A 55 -9.17 3.51 -5.63
CA ALA A 55 -8.97 4.35 -6.81
C ALA A 55 -9.08 3.55 -8.14
N ILE A 56 -8.65 2.28 -8.14
CA ILE A 56 -8.86 1.38 -9.27
C ILE A 56 -10.36 1.06 -9.41
N GLU A 57 -11.06 0.78 -8.31
CA GLU A 57 -12.51 0.53 -8.32
C GLU A 57 -13.28 1.73 -8.88
N GLU A 58 -12.94 2.95 -8.46
CA GLU A 58 -13.55 4.19 -8.95
C GLU A 58 -13.39 4.37 -10.46
N ARG A 59 -12.22 4.01 -11.02
CA ARG A 59 -11.95 4.15 -12.46
C ARG A 59 -12.48 3.02 -13.32
N SER A 60 -12.44 1.79 -12.81
CA SER A 60 -12.79 0.58 -13.57
C SER A 60 -14.24 0.11 -13.35
N GLY A 61 -14.87 0.54 -12.26
CA GLY A 61 -16.18 0.05 -11.82
C GLY A 61 -16.18 -1.38 -11.29
N LEU A 62 -15.02 -2.03 -11.18
CA LEU A 62 -14.87 -3.38 -10.65
C LEU A 62 -14.49 -3.30 -9.18
N VAL A 63 -15.28 -3.94 -8.31
CA VAL A 63 -14.99 -4.01 -6.87
C VAL A 63 -13.97 -5.12 -6.64
N THR A 64 -12.79 -4.80 -6.13
CA THR A 64 -11.81 -5.78 -5.65
C THR A 64 -11.02 -5.21 -4.48
N PRO A 65 -11.22 -5.77 -3.26
CA PRO A 65 -10.42 -5.36 -2.12
C PRO A 65 -8.95 -5.75 -2.32
N PRO A 66 -7.99 -4.96 -1.79
CA PRO A 66 -6.59 -5.36 -1.76
C PRO A 66 -6.44 -6.70 -1.01
N MET A 67 -5.77 -7.68 -1.62
CA MET A 67 -5.31 -8.86 -0.89
C MET A 67 -3.82 -8.72 -0.59
N ILE A 68 -3.49 -8.55 0.69
CA ILE A 68 -2.11 -8.54 1.19
C ILE A 68 -1.86 -9.87 1.89
N GLU A 69 -1.04 -10.73 1.28
CA GLU A 69 -0.60 -11.98 1.90
C GLU A 69 0.83 -11.82 2.42
N MET A 70 0.99 -11.88 3.74
CA MET A 70 2.28 -11.80 4.40
C MET A 70 2.86 -13.22 4.57
N LYS A 71 3.83 -13.61 3.75
CA LYS A 71 4.57 -14.87 3.98
C LYS A 71 5.71 -14.59 4.97
N ALA A 72 5.86 -15.48 5.96
CA ALA A 72 6.76 -15.33 7.11
C ALA A 72 8.26 -15.22 6.80
N MET A 73 8.67 -15.20 5.53
CA MET A 73 10.06 -15.46 5.14
C MET A 73 10.55 -14.62 3.96
N GLY A 74 10.18 -13.34 3.89
CA GLY A 74 10.87 -12.41 2.98
C GLY A 74 10.10 -11.96 1.76
N ALA A 75 9.05 -12.67 1.38
CA ALA A 75 8.27 -12.43 0.17
C ALA A 75 6.80 -12.22 0.54
N SER A 76 6.38 -10.96 0.66
CA SER A 76 4.96 -10.63 0.71
C SER A 76 4.44 -10.43 -0.70
N GLU A 77 3.19 -10.82 -0.95
CA GLU A 77 2.52 -10.57 -2.22
C GLU A 77 1.32 -9.66 -1.97
N ILE A 78 1.20 -8.63 -2.79
CA ILE A 78 0.07 -7.72 -2.76
C ILE A 78 -0.63 -7.84 -4.10
N ALA A 79 -1.84 -8.38 -4.09
CA ALA A 79 -2.58 -8.71 -5.29
C ALA A 79 -3.81 -7.83 -5.47
N PHE A 80 -4.02 -7.38 -6.71
CA PHE A 80 -5.24 -6.77 -7.21
C PHE A 80 -5.62 -7.44 -8.53
N HIS A 81 -6.87 -7.86 -8.70
CA HIS A 81 -7.40 -8.41 -9.96
C HIS A 81 -6.45 -9.44 -10.61
N GLY A 82 -5.95 -10.41 -9.84
CA GLY A 82 -5.06 -11.47 -10.33
C GLY A 82 -3.58 -11.09 -10.57
N ARG A 83 -3.20 -9.82 -10.36
CA ARG A 83 -1.80 -9.37 -10.46
C ARG A 83 -1.18 -9.19 -9.08
N ALA A 84 -0.19 -10.03 -8.76
CA ALA A 84 0.61 -9.91 -7.54
C ALA A 84 1.84 -9.01 -7.75
N VAL A 85 2.03 -8.04 -6.87
CA VAL A 85 3.27 -7.28 -6.72
C VAL A 85 4.03 -7.88 -5.54
N GLY A 86 5.17 -8.51 -5.83
CA GLY A 86 6.07 -9.02 -4.79
C GLY A 86 6.73 -7.86 -4.04
N CYS A 87 6.60 -7.86 -2.71
CA CYS A 87 7.27 -6.94 -1.81
C CYS A 87 8.24 -7.71 -0.90
N SER A 88 9.52 -7.30 -0.90
CA SER A 88 10.53 -7.89 -0.02
C SER A 88 10.37 -7.42 1.43
N VAL A 89 10.80 -8.21 2.41
CA VAL A 89 10.80 -7.79 3.83
C VAL A 89 11.53 -6.49 4.07
N GLU A 90 12.63 -6.23 3.37
CA GLU A 90 13.33 -4.94 3.45
C GLU A 90 12.43 -3.78 2.98
N THR A 91 11.68 -3.98 1.90
CA THR A 91 10.74 -2.99 1.36
C THR A 91 9.60 -2.72 2.33
N ILE A 92 9.10 -3.76 3.01
CA ILE A 92 8.07 -3.63 4.04
C ILE A 92 8.60 -2.82 5.21
N HIS A 93 9.72 -3.22 5.82
CA HIS A 93 10.31 -2.52 6.97
C HIS A 93 10.58 -1.04 6.68
N ARG A 94 10.97 -0.73 5.45
CA ARG A 94 11.38 0.60 5.01
C ARG A 94 10.31 1.35 4.24
N PHE A 95 9.05 0.92 4.33
CA PHE A 95 7.95 1.51 3.60
C PHE A 95 7.75 2.99 3.97
N GLY A 96 7.62 3.84 2.94
CA GLY A 96 7.44 5.28 3.07
C GLY A 96 8.09 6.05 1.93
N PHE A 97 7.62 7.28 1.68
CA PHE A 97 7.99 8.12 0.54
C PHE A 97 8.75 9.37 1.00
N GLU A 98 9.61 9.92 0.16
CA GLU A 98 10.41 11.09 0.58
C GLU A 98 9.61 12.40 0.58
N THR A 99 8.52 12.45 -0.20
CA THR A 99 7.69 13.65 -0.38
C THR A 99 6.26 13.22 -0.75
N PHE A 100 5.28 14.09 -0.50
CA PHE A 100 3.89 13.88 -0.94
C PHE A 100 3.77 13.67 -2.45
N ARG A 101 4.59 14.38 -3.24
CA ARG A 101 4.63 14.20 -4.69
C ARG A 101 5.01 12.78 -5.08
N LYS A 102 6.06 12.21 -4.46
CA LYS A 102 6.48 10.83 -4.73
C LYS A 102 5.45 9.79 -4.28
N LEU A 103 4.75 10.07 -3.18
CA LEU A 103 3.61 9.25 -2.72
C LEU A 103 2.50 9.24 -3.79
N ALA A 104 2.11 10.42 -4.28
CA ALA A 104 1.09 10.56 -5.31
C ALA A 104 1.52 9.89 -6.62
N GLU A 105 2.73 10.16 -7.12
CA GLU A 105 3.28 9.56 -8.35
C GLU A 105 3.28 8.02 -8.29
N ALA A 106 3.66 7.43 -7.15
CA ALA A 106 3.67 5.99 -6.96
C ALA A 106 2.25 5.41 -6.96
N GLY A 107 1.31 6.05 -6.25
CA GLY A 107 -0.09 5.65 -6.24
C GLY A 107 -0.73 5.72 -7.63
N THR A 108 -0.56 6.86 -8.33
CA THR A 108 -1.07 7.05 -9.69
C THR A 108 -0.52 6.01 -10.65
N LYS A 109 0.79 5.72 -10.60
CA LYS A 109 1.38 4.69 -11.46
C LYS A 109 0.75 3.31 -11.23
N LEU A 110 0.51 2.92 -9.98
CA LEU A 110 -0.12 1.63 -9.67
C LEU A 110 -1.55 1.56 -10.20
N VAL A 111 -2.32 2.64 -10.06
CA VAL A 111 -3.67 2.74 -10.61
C VAL A 111 -3.64 2.64 -12.13
N ASP A 112 -2.79 3.42 -12.79
CA ASP A 112 -2.68 3.44 -14.26
C ASP A 112 -2.24 2.07 -14.81
N ASP A 113 -1.23 1.44 -14.21
CA ASP A 113 -0.76 0.10 -14.58
C ASP A 113 -1.88 -0.95 -14.41
N ALA A 114 -2.65 -0.87 -13.32
CA ALA A 114 -3.75 -1.79 -13.04
C ALA A 114 -4.93 -1.57 -14.00
N THR A 115 -5.31 -0.32 -14.28
CA THR A 115 -6.35 0.01 -15.25
C THR A 115 -5.95 -0.49 -16.65
N ALA A 116 -4.71 -0.25 -17.07
CA ALA A 116 -4.21 -0.75 -18.36
C ALA A 116 -4.24 -2.29 -18.43
N ALA A 117 -3.93 -2.98 -17.32
CA ALA A 117 -4.01 -4.44 -17.26
C ALA A 117 -5.47 -4.95 -17.33
N ILE A 118 -6.42 -4.28 -16.68
CA ILE A 118 -7.86 -4.61 -16.74
C ILE A 118 -8.38 -4.44 -18.16
N GLU A 119 -7.99 -3.36 -18.85
CA GLU A 119 -8.36 -3.12 -20.25
C GLU A 119 -7.75 -4.15 -21.22
N ALA A 120 -6.50 -4.56 -20.96
CA ALA A 120 -5.81 -5.55 -21.79
C ALA A 120 -6.34 -6.98 -21.60
N TYR A 121 -6.88 -7.31 -20.42
CA TYR A 121 -7.34 -8.65 -20.05
C TYR A 121 -8.72 -8.62 -19.37
N PRO A 122 -9.78 -8.19 -20.07
CA PRO A 122 -11.11 -8.02 -19.47
C PRO A 122 -11.71 -9.34 -18.97
N ASP A 123 -11.35 -10.46 -19.60
CA ASP A 123 -11.84 -11.80 -19.23
C ASP A 123 -11.27 -12.27 -17.89
N VAL A 124 -10.04 -11.87 -17.54
CA VAL A 124 -9.40 -12.21 -16.25
C VAL A 124 -9.88 -11.27 -15.14
N ALA A 125 -10.15 -10.01 -15.48
CA ALA A 125 -10.61 -9.00 -14.51
C ALA A 125 -12.09 -9.17 -14.11
N ARG A 126 -12.91 -9.83 -14.95
CA ARG A 126 -14.35 -10.05 -14.72
C ARG A 126 -14.72 -11.51 -14.37
N ALA A 127 -13.74 -12.41 -14.30
CA ALA A 127 -13.95 -13.81 -13.95
C ALA A 127 -14.17 -14.02 -12.44
#